data_AF-A0AAU9CZ24-F1
#
_entry.id   AF-A0AAU9CZ24-F1
#
_cell.length_a   1.000
_cell.length_b   1.000
_cell.length_c   1.000
_cell.angle_alpha   90.00
_cell.angle_beta   90.00
_cell.angle_gamma   90.00
#
_symmetry.space_group_name_H-M   'P 1'
#
loop_
_entity.id
_entity.type
_entity.pdbx_description
1 polymer ?
#
loop_
_entity_poly.entity_id
_entity_poly.type
_entity_poly.pdbx_seq_one_letter_code
_entity_poly.pdbx_strand_id
1 'polypeptide(L)'
;MRFLLIAVIFFLCLSCTEEKPTHRNLLDEFAKQIEVKTKLEHHFSDSLGKPMKVIARGQVVIIQEKMGDHHFSLFTKKGKLLRKFGKKGRGPEEISHPNSLEFLNDQTLMVYDSRRRNLILFSMDSLLEGSNRYVSQVLDFSSRDAEDPYRYRSLTHLKSGIFVGECVSERGELGLSNKEGETMKIVRPPRSIPVELEQQNVAIKSLIFQHRI
;
A
#
# COMPACT_ATOMS: atom_id res chain seq x y z
N MET A 1 6.11 -26.13 63.09
CA MET A 1 6.76 -25.30 62.04
C MET A 1 7.08 -26.04 60.73
N ARG A 2 7.51 -27.31 60.72
CA ARG A 2 7.83 -28.05 59.48
C ARG A 2 6.65 -28.26 58.51
N PHE A 3 5.44 -28.53 59.01
CA PHE A 3 4.25 -28.72 58.16
C PHE A 3 3.78 -27.44 57.46
N LEU A 4 3.92 -26.29 58.12
CA LEU A 4 3.55 -24.99 57.55
C LEU A 4 4.47 -24.63 56.37
N LEU A 5 5.77 -24.94 56.49
CA LEU A 5 6.75 -24.68 55.44
C LEU A 5 6.49 -25.54 54.18
N ILE A 6 6.11 -26.82 54.37
CA ILE A 6 5.77 -27.73 53.26
C ILE A 6 4.49 -27.27 52.56
N ALA A 7 3.47 -26.84 53.31
CA ALA A 7 2.23 -26.32 52.75
C ALA A 7 2.44 -25.03 51.93
N VAL A 8 3.31 -24.13 52.41
CA VAL A 8 3.67 -22.88 51.70
C VAL A 8 4.44 -23.18 50.41
N ILE A 9 5.39 -24.13 50.43
CA ILE A 9 6.13 -24.54 49.23
C ILE A 9 5.18 -25.19 48.20
N PHE A 10 4.25 -26.03 48.64
CA PHE A 10 3.27 -26.67 47.76
C PHE A 10 2.30 -25.65 47.11
N PHE A 11 1.89 -24.62 47.86
CA PHE A 11 1.09 -23.51 47.34
C PHE A 11 1.86 -22.61 46.36
N LEU A 12 3.15 -22.38 46.61
CA LEU A 12 4.02 -21.61 45.69
C LEU A 12 4.21 -22.35 44.35
N CYS A 13 4.34 -23.68 44.37
CA CYS A 13 4.45 -24.50 43.15
C CYS A 13 3.16 -24.59 42.32
N LEU A 14 1.99 -24.34 42.91
CA LEU A 14 0.71 -24.30 42.20
C LEU A 14 0.40 -22.95 41.54
N SER A 15 1.14 -21.88 41.87
CA SER A 15 0.86 -20.52 41.35
C SER A 15 1.50 -20.21 40.00
N CYS A 16 2.34 -21.10 39.47
CA CYS A 16 2.99 -20.91 38.17
C CYS A 16 2.35 -21.80 37.10
N THR A 17 1.10 -21.54 36.76
CA THR A 17 0.58 -21.85 35.42
C THR A 17 0.64 -20.57 34.62
N GLU A 18 1.70 -20.38 33.83
CA GLU A 18 1.65 -19.42 32.72
C GLU A 18 0.49 -19.84 31.82
N GLU A 19 -0.59 -19.06 31.81
CA GLU A 19 -1.55 -19.13 30.71
C GLU A 19 -0.76 -18.80 29.44
N LYS A 20 -0.47 -19.83 28.64
CA LYS A 20 0.11 -19.62 27.31
C LYS A 20 -0.81 -18.61 26.61
N PRO A 21 -0.28 -17.50 26.07
CA PRO A 21 -1.11 -16.55 25.35
C PRO A 21 -1.85 -17.33 24.28
N THR A 22 -3.17 -17.45 24.44
CA THR A 22 -4.04 -18.02 23.42
C THR A 22 -3.89 -17.11 22.22
N HIS A 23 -3.07 -17.54 21.25
CA HIS A 23 -2.95 -16.87 19.96
C HIS A 23 -4.34 -16.88 19.35
N ARG A 24 -5.04 -15.75 19.48
CA ARG A 24 -6.37 -15.55 18.92
C ARG A 24 -6.24 -15.67 17.41
N ASN A 25 -6.93 -16.64 16.81
CA ASN A 25 -6.97 -16.73 15.36
C ASN A 25 -7.90 -15.62 14.86
N LEU A 26 -7.32 -14.58 14.25
CA LEU A 26 -8.06 -13.43 13.72
C LEU A 26 -9.14 -13.83 12.71
N LEU A 27 -9.02 -15.01 12.09
CA LEU A 27 -10.03 -15.53 11.16
C LEU A 27 -11.37 -15.81 11.86
N ASP A 28 -11.35 -16.14 13.15
CA ASP A 28 -12.55 -16.45 13.94
C ASP A 28 -13.37 -15.19 14.28
N GLU A 29 -12.80 -13.99 14.10
CA GLU A 29 -13.52 -12.72 14.26
C GLU A 29 -14.43 -12.39 13.08
N PHE A 30 -14.23 -13.04 11.92
CA PHE A 30 -15.07 -12.82 10.75
C PHE A 30 -16.35 -13.63 10.86
N ALA A 31 -17.50 -12.95 10.78
CA ALA A 31 -18.84 -13.57 10.79
C ALA A 31 -19.05 -14.63 9.68
N LYS A 32 -18.21 -14.61 8.65
CA LYS A 32 -18.24 -15.58 7.55
C LYS A 32 -16.82 -15.81 7.04
N GLN A 33 -16.43 -17.08 6.98
CA GLN A 33 -15.22 -17.52 6.30
C GLN A 33 -15.61 -18.17 4.97
N ILE A 34 -14.91 -17.81 3.90
CA ILE A 34 -15.12 -18.39 2.56
C ILE A 34 -13.83 -19.07 2.14
N GLU A 35 -13.87 -20.39 2.02
CA GLU A 35 -12.75 -21.16 1.50
C GLU A 35 -12.81 -21.13 -0.04
N VAL A 36 -11.79 -20.54 -0.68
CA VAL A 36 -11.69 -20.50 -2.14
C VAL A 36 -10.91 -21.72 -2.61
N LYS A 37 -11.64 -22.75 -3.09
CA LYS A 37 -11.04 -23.93 -3.74
C LYS A 37 -10.87 -23.64 -5.22
N THR A 38 -9.62 -23.55 -5.67
CA THR A 38 -9.29 -23.37 -7.09
C THR A 38 -8.09 -24.22 -7.47
N LYS A 39 -8.00 -24.59 -8.75
CA LYS A 39 -6.81 -25.24 -9.29
C LYS A 39 -5.72 -24.18 -9.42
N LEU A 40 -4.59 -24.40 -8.74
CA LEU A 40 -3.40 -23.58 -8.94
C LEU A 40 -2.77 -23.94 -10.28
N GLU A 41 -2.70 -22.97 -11.18
CA GLU A 41 -1.91 -23.08 -12.40
C GLU A 41 -0.53 -22.48 -12.14
N HIS A 42 0.51 -23.30 -12.28
CA HIS A 42 1.88 -22.86 -12.12
C HIS A 42 2.39 -22.29 -13.45
N HIS A 43 2.46 -20.96 -13.52
CA HIS A 43 3.08 -20.25 -14.63
C HIS A 43 4.48 -19.81 -14.19
N PHE A 44 5.49 -20.62 -14.49
CA PHE A 44 6.88 -20.24 -14.22
C PHE A 44 7.31 -19.20 -15.26
N SER A 45 7.59 -17.99 -14.77
CA SER A 45 8.08 -16.88 -15.58
C SER A 45 9.29 -16.32 -14.86
N ASP A 46 10.47 -16.49 -15.45
CA ASP A 46 11.71 -15.81 -15.01
C ASP A 46 11.63 -14.29 -15.23
N SER A 47 10.51 -13.80 -15.77
CA SER A 47 10.36 -12.40 -16.14
C SER A 47 10.10 -11.48 -14.94
N LEU A 48 9.76 -12.00 -13.76
CA LEU A 48 9.38 -11.16 -12.62
C LEU A 48 10.56 -10.70 -11.76
N GLY A 49 10.80 -9.39 -11.73
CA GLY A 49 11.85 -8.74 -10.96
C GLY A 49 11.40 -8.35 -9.56
N LYS A 50 11.08 -9.30 -8.67
CA LYS A 50 10.57 -9.05 -7.31
C LYS A 50 9.23 -8.26 -7.30
N PRO A 51 8.09 -8.96 -7.41
CA PRO A 51 6.77 -8.34 -7.42
C PRO A 51 6.45 -7.68 -6.08
N MET A 52 5.79 -6.51 -6.13
CA MET A 52 5.45 -5.68 -4.96
C MET A 52 3.95 -5.45 -4.82
N LYS A 53 3.27 -5.16 -5.94
CA LYS A 53 1.83 -4.90 -5.99
C LYS A 53 1.23 -5.55 -7.22
N VAL A 54 0.02 -6.08 -7.08
CA VAL A 54 -0.76 -6.63 -8.20
C VAL A 54 -2.10 -5.90 -8.25
N ILE A 55 -2.47 -5.44 -9.44
CA ILE A 55 -3.83 -4.95 -9.73
C ILE A 55 -4.37 -5.69 -10.94
N ALA A 56 -5.68 -5.92 -10.97
CA ALA A 56 -6.34 -6.61 -12.06
C ALA A 56 -7.66 -5.91 -12.39
N ARG A 57 -7.97 -5.82 -13.69
CA ARG A 57 -9.23 -5.27 -14.19
C ARG A 57 -9.56 -5.91 -15.52
N GLY A 58 -10.80 -6.38 -15.67
CA GLY A 58 -11.22 -7.12 -16.85
C GLY A 58 -10.31 -8.33 -17.14
N GLN A 59 -9.66 -8.31 -18.30
CA GLN A 59 -8.81 -9.40 -18.81
C GLN A 59 -7.31 -9.17 -18.62
N VAL A 60 -6.92 -8.11 -17.89
CA VAL A 60 -5.52 -7.75 -17.67
C VAL A 60 -5.12 -7.80 -16.20
N VAL A 61 -3.85 -8.09 -15.98
CA VAL A 61 -3.18 -8.06 -14.67
C VAL A 61 -1.93 -7.21 -14.82
N ILE A 62 -1.73 -6.24 -13.93
CA ILE A 62 -0.52 -5.42 -13.89
C ILE A 62 0.20 -5.71 -12.58
N ILE A 63 1.48 -6.01 -12.69
CA ILE A 63 2.37 -6.29 -11.57
C ILE A 63 3.40 -5.17 -11.50
N GLN A 64 3.50 -4.53 -10.34
CA GLN A 64 4.59 -3.62 -10.01
C GLN A 64 5.79 -4.41 -9.50
N GLU A 65 6.98 -4.09 -10.01
CA GLU A 65 8.20 -4.84 -9.81
C GLU A 65 9.33 -3.96 -9.28
N LYS A 66 10.09 -4.45 -8.30
CA LYS A 66 11.19 -3.70 -7.70
C LYS A 66 12.46 -3.71 -8.55
N MET A 67 12.75 -4.82 -9.23
CA MET A 67 13.97 -5.06 -10.03
C MET A 67 13.67 -5.01 -11.54
N GLY A 68 14.72 -5.00 -12.37
CA GLY A 68 14.61 -4.79 -13.83
C GLY A 68 14.45 -3.31 -14.23
N ASP A 69 14.43 -3.05 -15.54
CA ASP A 69 14.48 -1.69 -16.11
C ASP A 69 13.13 -0.97 -16.18
N HIS A 70 12.04 -1.67 -15.88
CA HIS A 70 10.68 -1.15 -15.89
C HIS A 70 10.03 -1.40 -14.53
N HIS A 71 9.13 -0.50 -14.10
CA HIS A 71 8.39 -0.68 -12.84
C HIS A 71 7.19 -1.61 -13.00
N PHE A 72 6.67 -1.82 -14.22
CA PHE A 72 5.42 -2.54 -14.42
C PHE A 72 5.51 -3.59 -15.52
N SER A 73 4.93 -4.75 -15.24
CA SER A 73 4.68 -5.81 -16.21
C SER A 73 3.17 -6.00 -16.39
N LEU A 74 2.70 -5.92 -17.63
CA LEU A 74 1.32 -6.12 -18.06
C LEU A 74 1.16 -7.55 -18.57
N PHE A 75 0.20 -8.27 -18.00
CA PHE A 75 -0.14 -9.64 -18.33
C PHE A 75 -1.60 -9.75 -18.75
N THR A 76 -1.91 -10.77 -19.54
CA THR A 76 -3.27 -11.30 -19.63
C THR A 76 -3.67 -11.96 -18.31
N LYS A 77 -4.96 -12.09 -18.05
CA LYS A 77 -5.49 -12.84 -16.89
C LYS A 77 -5.09 -14.33 -16.88
N LYS A 78 -4.64 -14.87 -18.02
CA LYS A 78 -4.09 -16.23 -18.15
C LYS A 78 -2.58 -16.31 -17.89
N GLY A 79 -1.96 -15.24 -17.39
CA GLY A 79 -0.54 -15.23 -17.04
C GLY A 79 0.44 -15.00 -18.20
N LYS A 80 -0.03 -14.83 -19.45
CA LYS A 80 0.83 -14.44 -20.57
C LYS A 80 1.30 -12.99 -20.42
N LEU A 81 2.62 -12.76 -20.39
CA LEU A 81 3.21 -11.41 -20.44
C LEU A 81 2.91 -10.76 -21.79
N LEU A 82 2.35 -9.55 -21.75
CA LEU A 82 2.10 -8.72 -22.92
C LEU A 82 3.21 -7.69 -23.11
N ARG A 83 3.62 -7.02 -22.04
CA ARG A 83 4.56 -5.88 -22.11
C ARG A 83 5.16 -5.52 -20.76
N LYS A 84 6.34 -4.91 -20.77
CA LYS A 84 6.89 -4.13 -19.66
C LYS A 84 6.82 -2.63 -19.99
N PHE A 85 6.46 -1.80 -19.02
CA PHE A 85 6.28 -0.35 -19.23
C PHE A 85 6.62 0.46 -17.96
N GLY A 86 6.72 1.79 -18.10
CA GLY A 86 7.14 2.67 -17.01
C GLY A 86 8.62 2.50 -16.70
N LYS A 87 9.47 2.94 -17.63
CA LYS A 87 10.93 2.82 -17.54
C LYS A 87 11.44 3.49 -16.25
N LYS A 88 12.35 2.82 -15.55
CA LYS A 88 12.96 3.34 -14.32
C LYS A 88 13.95 4.43 -14.66
N GLY A 89 13.93 5.50 -13.87
CA GLY A 89 14.96 6.53 -13.94
C GLY A 89 14.45 7.91 -13.58
N ARG A 90 15.10 8.93 -14.13
CA ARG A 90 14.80 10.34 -13.87
C ARG A 90 14.75 11.18 -15.15
N GLY A 91 14.96 10.57 -16.30
CA GLY A 91 14.83 11.22 -17.60
C GLY A 91 13.38 11.62 -17.90
N PRO A 92 13.15 12.28 -19.05
CA PRO A 92 11.81 12.55 -19.54
C PRO A 92 11.00 11.26 -19.64
N GLU A 93 9.76 11.27 -19.14
CA GLU A 93 8.82 10.13 -19.13
C GLU A 93 9.27 8.90 -18.30
N GLU A 94 10.45 8.94 -17.66
CA GLU A 94 10.90 7.90 -16.73
C GLU A 94 10.35 8.11 -15.32
N ILE A 95 10.16 7.01 -14.60
CA ILE A 95 9.54 6.99 -13.28
C ILE A 95 10.59 6.67 -12.23
N SER A 96 10.64 7.51 -11.18
CA SER A 96 11.58 7.37 -10.09
C SER A 96 11.05 6.51 -8.96
N HIS A 97 9.82 6.77 -8.47
CA HIS A 97 9.27 6.05 -7.31
C HIS A 97 7.73 5.95 -7.34
N PRO A 98 7.17 4.94 -8.02
CA PRO A 98 5.72 4.79 -8.14
C PRO A 98 5.14 4.17 -6.86
N ASN A 99 4.55 5.00 -6.00
CA ASN A 99 3.95 4.54 -4.74
C ASN A 99 2.47 4.23 -4.86
N SER A 100 1.81 4.74 -5.89
CA SER A 100 0.39 4.47 -6.13
C SER A 100 0.20 4.03 -7.56
N LEU A 101 -0.63 3.01 -7.73
CA LEU A 101 -0.93 2.34 -8.99
C LEU A 101 -2.39 1.88 -8.89
N GLU A 102 -3.26 2.44 -9.73
CA GLU A 102 -4.68 2.13 -9.75
C GLU A 102 -5.30 2.39 -11.13
N PHE A 103 -6.41 1.70 -11.42
CA PHE A 103 -7.21 2.01 -12.60
C PHE A 103 -8.16 3.16 -12.28
N LEU A 104 -8.02 4.28 -12.98
CA LEU A 104 -8.97 5.37 -12.91
C LEU A 104 -10.31 4.94 -13.54
N ASN A 105 -10.23 4.24 -14.67
CA ASN A 105 -11.33 3.62 -15.40
C ASN A 105 -10.79 2.47 -16.27
N ASP A 106 -11.58 1.94 -17.21
CA ASP A 106 -11.14 0.83 -18.07
C ASP A 106 -10.05 1.24 -19.08
N GLN A 107 -9.98 2.53 -19.43
CA GLN A 107 -9.11 3.10 -20.46
C GLN A 107 -7.88 3.78 -19.86
N THR A 108 -7.91 4.14 -18.58
CA THR A 108 -6.86 4.94 -17.93
C THR A 108 -6.31 4.26 -16.69
N LEU A 109 -5.00 4.01 -16.72
CA LEU A 109 -4.22 3.60 -15.57
C LEU A 109 -3.48 4.80 -15.00
N MET A 110 -3.51 4.95 -13.68
CA MET A 110 -2.89 6.03 -12.96
C MET A 110 -1.71 5.53 -12.13
N VAL A 111 -0.61 6.27 -12.17
CA VAL A 111 0.54 6.09 -11.30
C VAL A 111 0.90 7.39 -10.63
N TYR A 112 1.10 7.38 -9.32
CA TYR A 112 1.69 8.52 -8.62
C TYR A 112 3.17 8.27 -8.33
N ASP A 113 4.04 9.05 -8.97
CA ASP A 113 5.47 9.08 -8.69
C ASP A 113 5.73 10.04 -7.53
N SER A 114 5.85 9.50 -6.31
CA SER A 114 5.97 10.33 -5.11
C SER A 114 7.31 11.05 -5.01
N ARG A 115 8.35 10.60 -5.74
CA ARG A 115 9.66 11.26 -5.73
C ARG A 115 9.64 12.48 -6.65
N ARG A 116 8.96 12.38 -7.79
CA ARG A 116 8.79 13.50 -8.72
C ARG A 116 7.63 14.42 -8.31
N ARG A 117 6.64 13.89 -7.59
CA ARG A 117 5.36 14.51 -7.22
C ARG A 117 4.44 14.69 -8.43
N ASN A 118 4.34 13.66 -9.25
CA ASN A 118 3.56 13.71 -10.49
C ASN A 118 2.55 12.57 -10.53
N LEU A 119 1.36 12.86 -11.03
CA LEU A 119 0.43 11.85 -11.49
C LEU A 119 0.71 11.56 -12.96
N ILE A 120 0.95 10.30 -13.30
CA ILE A 120 1.20 9.84 -14.66
C ILE A 120 0.00 9.01 -15.08
N LEU A 121 -0.68 9.45 -16.13
CA LEU A 121 -1.81 8.75 -16.72
C LEU A 121 -1.33 7.98 -17.95
N PHE A 122 -1.69 6.70 -17.98
CA PHE A 122 -1.41 5.78 -19.06
C PHE A 122 -2.70 5.45 -19.80
N SER A 123 -2.63 5.47 -21.14
CA SER A 123 -3.66 4.92 -22.01
C SER A 123 -3.55 3.39 -22.03
N MET A 124 -4.59 2.71 -21.56
CA MET A 124 -4.66 1.25 -21.59
C MET A 124 -4.73 0.73 -23.02
N ASP A 125 -5.45 1.40 -23.92
CA ASP A 125 -5.54 1.02 -25.32
C ASP A 125 -4.16 1.08 -25.99
N SER A 126 -3.42 2.17 -25.77
CA SER A 126 -2.05 2.30 -26.31
C SER A 126 -1.08 1.28 -25.73
N LEU A 127 -1.21 0.93 -24.44
CA LEU A 127 -0.42 -0.15 -23.83
C LEU A 127 -0.74 -1.52 -24.45
N LEU A 128 -2.01 -1.80 -24.73
CA LEU A 128 -2.50 -3.08 -25.27
C LEU A 128 -2.21 -3.24 -26.76
N GLU A 129 -2.33 -2.17 -27.54
CA GLU A 129 -1.94 -2.12 -28.96
C GLU A 129 -0.42 -2.18 -29.14
N GLY A 130 0.32 -1.91 -28.07
CA GLY A 130 1.76 -1.95 -28.07
C GLY A 130 2.44 -0.68 -28.60
N SER A 131 1.75 0.45 -28.55
CA SER A 131 2.34 1.77 -28.83
C SER A 131 3.48 2.08 -27.86
N ASN A 132 4.54 2.77 -28.33
CA ASN A 132 5.56 3.32 -27.44
C ASN A 132 5.14 4.68 -26.83
N ARG A 133 4.06 5.28 -27.33
CA ARG A 133 3.43 6.47 -26.77
C ARG A 133 2.20 6.04 -25.99
N TYR A 134 2.41 5.63 -24.74
CA TYR A 134 1.36 5.15 -23.85
C TYR A 134 1.08 6.09 -22.67
N VAL A 135 1.94 7.08 -22.41
CA VAL A 135 1.67 8.15 -21.44
C VAL A 135 0.71 9.13 -22.11
N SER A 136 -0.50 9.22 -21.59
CA SER A 136 -1.51 10.15 -22.12
C SER A 136 -1.40 11.53 -21.49
N GLN A 137 -1.03 11.60 -20.21
CA GLN A 137 -0.90 12.86 -19.49
C GLN A 137 0.06 12.72 -18.29
N VAL A 138 0.76 13.81 -17.98
CA VAL A 138 1.48 13.97 -16.71
C VAL A 138 0.95 15.22 -16.03
N LEU A 139 0.48 15.07 -14.80
CA LEU A 139 -0.05 16.14 -13.98
C LEU A 139 0.93 16.44 -12.86
N ASP A 140 1.26 17.71 -12.70
CA ASP A 140 2.13 18.17 -11.63
C ASP A 140 1.33 18.28 -10.33
N PHE A 141 1.67 17.45 -9.35
CA PHE A 141 1.10 17.45 -8.01
C PHE A 141 2.11 18.05 -7.00
N SER A 142 3.15 18.72 -7.50
CA SER A 142 3.99 19.55 -6.64
C SER A 142 3.25 20.81 -6.27
N SER A 143 3.34 21.16 -4.98
CA SER A 143 2.84 22.44 -4.54
C SER A 143 3.59 23.58 -5.21
N ARG A 144 2.85 24.64 -5.53
CA ARG A 144 3.42 25.91 -5.98
C ARG A 144 4.02 26.70 -4.82
N ASP A 145 3.68 26.36 -3.58
CA ASP A 145 4.28 26.94 -2.41
C ASP A 145 5.61 26.24 -2.10
N ALA A 146 6.71 27.00 -2.12
CA ALA A 146 8.04 26.47 -1.85
C ALA A 146 8.18 25.94 -0.41
N GLU A 147 7.34 26.44 0.50
CA GLU A 147 7.25 26.00 1.89
C GLU A 147 6.22 24.90 2.14
N ASP A 148 5.51 24.42 1.11
CA ASP A 148 4.44 23.45 1.31
C ASP A 148 4.99 22.13 1.91
N PRO A 149 4.65 21.82 3.18
CA PRO A 149 5.12 20.60 3.83
C PRO A 149 4.41 19.34 3.31
N TYR A 150 3.32 19.50 2.56
CA TYR A 150 2.40 18.44 2.21
C TYR A 150 2.83 17.75 0.91
N ARG A 151 3.80 16.84 1.05
CA ARG A 151 4.14 15.88 -0.01
C ARG A 151 3.27 14.64 0.17
N TYR A 152 2.59 14.17 -0.86
CA TYR A 152 1.89 12.89 -0.75
C TYR A 152 2.88 11.72 -0.82
N ARG A 153 2.77 10.78 0.12
CA ARG A 153 3.47 9.49 0.08
C ARG A 153 2.76 8.52 -0.86
N SER A 154 1.43 8.54 -0.85
CA SER A 154 0.55 7.77 -1.72
C SER A 154 -0.72 8.57 -2.01
N LEU A 155 -1.36 8.28 -3.14
CA LEU A 155 -2.64 8.84 -3.57
C LEU A 155 -3.63 7.71 -3.86
N THR A 156 -4.92 7.99 -3.65
CA THR A 156 -6.04 7.15 -4.03
C THR A 156 -7.14 8.02 -4.62
N HIS A 157 -7.65 7.65 -5.79
CA HIS A 157 -8.74 8.33 -6.46
C HIS A 157 -10.11 7.85 -5.97
N LEU A 158 -10.97 8.79 -5.60
CA LEU A 158 -12.37 8.55 -5.28
C LEU A 158 -13.25 8.75 -6.52
N LYS A 159 -14.37 8.04 -6.61
CA LYS A 159 -15.34 8.20 -7.71
C LYS A 159 -15.86 9.64 -7.91
N SER A 160 -15.75 10.49 -6.89
CA SER A 160 -16.09 11.92 -6.95
C SER A 160 -15.09 12.76 -7.76
N GLY A 161 -13.94 12.20 -8.17
CA GLY A 161 -12.85 12.96 -8.79
C GLY A 161 -11.84 13.54 -7.78
N ILE A 162 -12.05 13.29 -6.49
CA ILE A 162 -11.15 13.73 -5.42
C ILE A 162 -10.02 12.71 -5.24
N PHE A 163 -8.80 13.20 -5.08
CA PHE A 163 -7.65 12.42 -4.68
C PHE A 163 -7.45 12.55 -3.19
N VAL A 164 -7.36 11.43 -2.49
CA VAL A 164 -6.99 11.39 -1.07
C VAL A 164 -5.56 10.87 -0.98
N GLY A 165 -4.70 11.65 -0.34
CA GLY A 165 -3.30 11.32 -0.18
C GLY A 165 -2.85 11.31 1.27
N GLU A 166 -2.01 10.34 1.61
CA GLU A 166 -1.29 10.37 2.88
C GLU A 166 -0.15 11.39 2.76
N CYS A 167 -0.18 12.43 3.58
CA CYS A 167 0.87 13.43 3.62
C CYS A 167 2.09 12.90 4.37
N VAL A 168 3.28 13.27 3.89
CA VAL A 168 4.53 13.12 4.63
C VAL A 168 4.55 14.18 5.72
N SER A 169 3.84 13.93 6.82
CA SER A 169 3.82 14.80 7.98
C SER A 169 3.97 14.01 9.28
N GLU A 170 4.56 14.63 10.31
CA GLU A 170 4.67 14.03 11.65
C GLU A 170 3.31 13.71 12.28
N ARG A 171 2.26 14.32 11.74
CA ARG A 171 0.89 14.23 12.25
C ARG A 171 0.07 13.13 11.56
N GLY A 172 0.56 12.54 10.47
CA GLY A 172 -0.17 11.51 9.71
C GLY A 172 -1.42 12.07 9.05
N GLU A 173 -1.30 13.25 8.46
CA GLU A 173 -2.41 13.95 7.81
C GLU A 173 -2.81 13.30 6.49
N LEU A 174 -4.09 13.45 6.15
CA LEU A 174 -4.62 13.13 4.83
C LEU A 174 -4.92 14.44 4.10
N GLY A 175 -4.35 14.63 2.91
CA GLY A 175 -4.73 15.73 2.03
C GLY A 175 -5.74 15.26 0.99
N LEU A 176 -6.69 16.13 0.69
CA LEU A 176 -7.66 15.98 -0.39
C LEU A 176 -7.25 16.94 -1.48
N SER A 177 -7.02 16.45 -2.68
CA SER A 177 -6.71 17.26 -3.86
C SER A 177 -7.73 17.04 -4.98
N ASN A 178 -7.90 18.03 -5.85
CA ASN A 178 -8.60 17.84 -7.11
C ASN A 178 -7.69 17.15 -8.16
N LYS A 179 -8.21 16.95 -9.37
CA LYS A 179 -7.47 16.30 -10.46
C LYS A 179 -6.31 17.14 -10.98
N GLU A 180 -6.33 18.45 -10.76
CA GLU A 180 -5.25 19.38 -11.08
C GLU A 180 -4.11 19.34 -10.05
N GLY A 181 -4.25 18.57 -8.96
CA GLY A 181 -3.25 18.47 -7.88
C GLY A 181 -3.39 19.55 -6.82
N GLU A 182 -4.38 20.45 -6.92
CA GLU A 182 -4.60 21.51 -5.94
C GLU A 182 -5.18 20.92 -4.66
N THR A 183 -4.52 21.21 -3.53
CA THR A 183 -4.98 20.77 -2.21
C THR A 183 -6.24 21.52 -1.81
N MET A 184 -7.35 20.80 -1.70
CA MET A 184 -8.65 21.29 -1.28
C MET A 184 -8.79 21.33 0.24
N LYS A 185 -8.27 20.31 0.94
CA LYS A 185 -8.44 20.17 2.40
C LYS A 185 -7.37 19.26 3.00
N ILE A 186 -6.92 19.60 4.20
CA ILE A 186 -6.15 18.69 5.05
C ILE A 186 -7.05 18.17 6.18
N VAL A 187 -7.04 16.86 6.39
CA VAL A 187 -7.79 16.16 7.43
C VAL A 187 -6.80 15.44 8.33
N ARG A 188 -7.00 15.62 9.63
CA ARG A 188 -6.30 14.84 10.66
C ARG A 188 -7.24 13.75 11.13
N PRO A 189 -7.00 12.47 10.82
CA PRO A 189 -7.77 11.40 11.42
C PRO A 189 -7.60 11.45 12.95
N PRO A 190 -8.67 11.23 13.74
CA PRO A 190 -8.56 11.24 15.18
C PRO A 190 -7.55 10.18 15.62
N ARG A 191 -6.50 10.61 16.32
CA ARG A 191 -5.54 9.69 16.95
C ARG A 191 -6.22 9.14 18.21
N SER A 192 -6.78 7.94 18.13
CA SER A 192 -7.02 7.14 19.32
C SER A 192 -5.70 6.48 19.73
N ILE A 193 -4.74 7.29 20.17
CA ILE A 193 -3.56 6.77 20.89
C ILE A 193 -3.93 6.88 22.36
N PRO A 194 -4.10 5.76 23.10
CA PRO A 194 -4.23 5.78 24.54
C PRO A 194 -3.17 6.68 25.17
N VAL A 195 -3.56 7.49 26.16
CA VAL A 195 -2.68 8.51 26.79
C VAL A 195 -1.38 7.88 27.31
N GLU A 196 -1.40 6.60 27.72
CA GLU A 196 -0.20 5.87 28.17
C GLU A 196 0.87 5.69 27.08
N LEU A 197 0.51 5.82 25.79
CA LEU A 197 1.41 5.59 24.66
C LEU A 197 2.00 6.89 24.09
N GLU A 198 1.64 8.08 24.59
CA GLU A 198 2.19 9.34 24.11
C GLU A 198 3.69 9.50 24.37
N GLN A 199 4.23 8.84 25.40
CA GLN A 199 5.65 8.86 25.74
C GLN A 199 6.49 7.84 24.95
N GLN A 200 5.85 6.94 24.19
CA GLN A 200 6.54 5.90 23.41
C GLN A 200 7.16 6.48 22.13
N ASN A 201 8.22 5.84 21.65
CA ASN A 201 8.92 6.27 20.45
C ASN A 201 8.05 6.07 19.18
N VAL A 202 8.36 6.84 18.12
CA VAL A 202 7.61 6.88 16.86
C VAL A 202 7.47 5.51 16.18
N ALA A 203 8.48 4.64 16.28
CA ALA A 203 8.45 3.30 15.71
C ALA A 203 7.41 2.41 16.39
N ILE A 204 7.28 2.50 17.72
CA ILE A 204 6.29 1.75 18.50
C ILE A 204 4.87 2.23 18.17
N LYS A 205 4.67 3.55 18.07
CA LYS A 205 3.39 4.14 17.64
C LYS A 205 2.99 3.71 16.23
N SER A 206 3.95 3.62 15.32
CA SER A 206 3.73 3.16 13.93
C SER A 206 3.34 1.68 13.85
N LEU A 207 4.00 0.82 14.63
CA LEU A 207 3.69 -0.61 14.74
C LEU A 207 2.27 -0.84 15.27
N ILE A 208 1.91 -0.17 16.36
CA ILE A 208 0.57 -0.24 16.97
C ILE A 208 -0.51 0.23 16.00
N PHE A 209 -0.30 1.33 15.29
CA PHE A 209 -1.25 1.83 14.28
C PHE A 209 -1.45 0.84 13.12
N GLN A 210 -0.36 0.23 12.65
CA GLN A 210 -0.42 -0.74 11.55
C GLN A 210 -1.06 -2.07 11.97
N HIS A 211 -0.94 -2.47 13.24
CA HIS A 211 -1.29 -3.81 13.69
C HIS A 211 -2.49 -3.84 14.65
N ARG A 212 -3.06 -2.68 15.02
CA ARG A 212 -4.14 -2.54 16.03
C ARG A 212 -3.86 -3.35 17.31
N ILE A 213 -2.62 -3.29 17.81
CA ILE A 213 -2.20 -3.91 19.07
C ILE A 213 -2.57 -2.99 20.23
#